data_AF-A0A5N1IX21-F1
#
_entry.id   AF-A0A5N1IX21-F1
#
_cell.length_a   1.000
_cell.length_b   1.000
_cell.length_c   1.000
_cell.angle_alpha   90.00
_cell.angle_beta   90.00
_cell.angle_gamma   90.00
#
_symmetry.space_group_name_H-M   'P 1'
#
loop_
_entity.id
_entity.type
_entity.pdbx_description
1 polymer ?
#
loop_
_entity_poly.entity_id
_entity_poly.type
_entity_poly.pdbx_seq_one_letter_code
_entity_poly.pdbx_strand_id
1 'polypeptide(L)'
;MEAASLYQRFRENLETIVMLLDKGTDIRTTPLKTSIPLEVNLLCEVLGQKGVFLNIKAEGISAINDLQQAYRQQETAVLDAMAQILEDKRAWMKTPEGKILLKELLIRRLEYFNETARSMMVMTNQTTLKSPIQHIHPHHRDENIHPRLK
;
A
#
# COMPACT_ATOMS: atom_id res chain seq x y z
N MET A 1 10.78 17.58 -10.41
CA MET A 1 9.58 17.36 -9.59
C MET A 1 9.47 15.86 -9.33
N GLU A 2 10.02 15.39 -8.23
CA GLU A 2 9.99 13.97 -7.84
C GLU A 2 8.62 13.57 -7.25
N ALA A 3 7.91 14.52 -6.64
CA ALA A 3 6.55 14.31 -6.12
C ALA A 3 5.49 14.12 -7.21
N ALA A 4 5.72 14.64 -8.43
CA ALA A 4 4.75 14.55 -9.53
C ALA A 4 4.63 13.13 -10.09
N SER A 5 5.76 12.42 -10.17
CA SER A 5 5.77 11.03 -10.62
C SER A 5 5.18 10.07 -9.60
N LEU A 6 5.20 10.42 -8.30
CA LEU A 6 4.67 9.57 -7.23
C LEU A 6 3.14 9.43 -7.29
N TYR A 7 2.38 10.53 -7.47
CA TYR A 7 0.92 10.41 -7.57
C TYR A 7 0.46 9.89 -8.94
N GLN A 8 1.23 10.11 -10.01
CA GLN A 8 0.92 9.54 -11.33
C GLN A 8 0.93 8.00 -11.30
N ARG A 9 1.87 7.41 -10.55
CA ARG A 9 1.99 5.95 -10.39
C ARG A 9 1.06 5.37 -9.33
N PHE A 10 0.37 6.22 -8.56
CA PHE A 10 -0.42 5.77 -7.43
C PHE A 10 -1.51 4.79 -7.83
N ARG A 11 -2.20 5.05 -8.95
CA ARG A 11 -3.18 4.14 -9.53
C ARG A 11 -2.58 2.77 -9.85
N GLU A 12 -1.47 2.76 -10.57
CA GLU A 12 -0.77 1.52 -10.97
C GLU A 12 -0.31 0.72 -9.73
N ASN A 13 0.15 1.41 -8.70
CA ASN A 13 0.53 0.80 -7.42
C ASN A 13 -0.67 0.15 -6.72
N LEU A 14 -1.82 0.83 -6.65
CA LEU A 14 -3.06 0.25 -6.09
C LEU A 14 -3.52 -0.97 -6.89
N GLU A 15 -3.50 -0.88 -8.22
CA GLU A 15 -3.86 -1.98 -9.12
C GLU A 15 -2.93 -3.19 -8.94
N THR A 16 -1.64 -2.95 -8.77
CA THR A 16 -0.65 -3.99 -8.51
C THR A 16 -0.89 -4.68 -7.18
N ILE A 17 -1.12 -3.91 -6.10
CA ILE A 17 -1.36 -4.48 -4.76
C ILE A 17 -2.61 -5.36 -4.77
N VAL A 18 -3.74 -4.85 -5.28
CA VAL A 18 -5.01 -5.60 -5.36
C VAL A 18 -4.83 -6.86 -6.19
N MET A 19 -4.22 -6.76 -7.38
CA MET A 19 -3.97 -7.90 -8.25
C MET A 19 -3.14 -9.00 -7.56
N LEU A 20 -2.11 -8.63 -6.80
CA LEU A 20 -1.26 -9.60 -6.11
C LEU A 20 -1.98 -10.26 -4.92
N LEU A 21 -2.80 -9.49 -4.19
CA LEU A 21 -3.67 -10.07 -3.15
C LEU A 21 -4.67 -11.06 -3.73
N ASP A 22 -5.32 -10.72 -4.84
CA ASP A 22 -6.28 -11.60 -5.53
C ASP A 22 -5.61 -12.88 -6.07
N LYS A 23 -4.33 -12.79 -6.46
CA LYS A 23 -3.50 -13.94 -6.86
C LYS A 23 -3.05 -14.80 -5.68
N GLY A 24 -3.37 -14.42 -4.45
CA GLY A 24 -3.06 -15.19 -3.24
C GLY A 24 -1.66 -14.96 -2.68
N THR A 25 -1.01 -13.82 -2.96
CA THR A 25 0.25 -13.46 -2.29
C THR A 25 0.04 -13.42 -0.78
N ASP A 26 0.73 -14.30 -0.05
CA ASP A 26 0.56 -14.42 1.40
C ASP A 26 1.28 -13.29 2.14
N ILE A 27 0.51 -12.38 2.70
CA ILE A 27 1.00 -11.27 3.54
C ILE A 27 0.69 -11.49 5.03
N ARG A 28 0.17 -12.65 5.43
CA ARG A 28 -0.34 -12.86 6.80
C ARG A 28 0.76 -12.79 7.86
N THR A 29 1.97 -13.17 7.49
CA THR A 29 3.17 -13.15 8.34
C THR A 29 3.97 -11.86 8.19
N THR A 30 3.52 -10.92 7.36
CA THR A 30 4.23 -9.65 7.13
C THR A 30 3.52 -8.49 7.85
N PRO A 31 4.24 -7.39 8.13
CA PRO A 31 3.63 -6.18 8.67
C PRO A 31 2.54 -5.58 7.77
N LEU A 32 2.52 -5.91 6.48
CA LEU A 32 1.60 -5.38 5.48
C LEU A 32 0.14 -5.67 5.82
N LYS A 33 -0.16 -6.82 6.46
CA LYS A 33 -1.52 -7.15 6.90
C LYS A 33 -2.10 -6.08 7.83
N THR A 34 -1.26 -5.48 8.67
CA THR A 34 -1.66 -4.47 9.65
C THR A 34 -1.44 -3.06 9.13
N SER A 35 -0.37 -2.81 8.39
CA SER A 35 -0.04 -1.45 7.93
C SER A 35 -0.88 -0.98 6.73
N ILE A 36 -1.24 -1.86 5.79
CA ILE A 36 -2.04 -1.44 4.62
C ILE A 36 -3.36 -0.77 5.04
N PRO A 37 -4.17 -1.36 5.93
CA PRO A 37 -5.44 -0.75 6.34
C PRO A 37 -5.24 0.60 7.05
N LEU A 38 -4.18 0.74 7.85
CA LEU A 38 -3.86 1.99 8.53
C LEU A 38 -3.50 3.09 7.52
N GLU A 39 -2.71 2.74 6.51
CA GLU A 39 -2.28 3.69 5.48
C GLU A 39 -3.43 4.07 4.52
N VAL A 40 -4.39 3.16 4.29
CA VAL A 40 -5.66 3.49 3.60
C VAL A 40 -6.43 4.55 4.39
N ASN A 41 -6.60 4.36 5.71
CA ASN A 41 -7.32 5.31 6.57
C ASN A 41 -6.62 6.67 6.59
N LEU A 42 -5.31 6.69 6.80
CA LEU A 42 -4.52 7.93 6.81
C LEU A 42 -4.61 8.68 5.47
N LEU A 43 -4.56 7.97 4.34
CA LEU A 43 -4.74 8.60 3.03
C LEU A 43 -6.13 9.23 2.90
N CYS A 44 -7.19 8.55 3.35
CA CYS A 44 -8.54 9.09 3.33
C CYS A 44 -8.65 10.35 4.20
N GLU A 45 -8.04 10.37 5.38
CA GLU A 45 -8.02 11.56 6.25
C GLU A 45 -7.27 12.73 5.61
N VAL A 46 -6.15 12.46 4.94
CA VAL A 46 -5.33 13.45 4.22
C VAL A 46 -6.12 14.06 3.06
N LEU A 47 -6.77 13.23 2.24
CA LEU A 47 -7.61 13.68 1.13
C LEU A 47 -8.85 14.44 1.61
N GLY A 48 -9.40 14.02 2.76
CA GLY A 48 -10.52 14.70 3.42
C GLY A 48 -10.22 16.15 3.79
N GLN A 49 -8.95 16.52 4.03
CA GLN A 49 -8.55 17.92 4.27
C GLN A 49 -8.80 18.85 3.07
N LYS A 50 -8.94 18.28 1.86
CA LYS A 50 -9.31 19.02 0.64
C LYS A 50 -10.70 18.65 0.12
N GLY A 51 -11.54 18.06 0.97
CA GLY A 51 -12.96 17.79 0.66
C GLY A 51 -13.21 16.51 -0.16
N VAL A 52 -12.21 15.65 -0.32
CA VAL A 52 -12.38 14.35 -1.00
C VAL A 52 -12.59 13.26 0.05
N PHE A 53 -13.81 12.73 0.10
CA PHE A 53 -14.20 11.68 1.04
C PHE A 53 -14.44 10.38 0.29
N LEU A 54 -13.52 9.43 0.48
CA LEU A 54 -13.62 8.10 -0.11
C LEU A 54 -14.44 7.20 0.81
N ASN A 55 -15.39 6.45 0.23
CA ASN A 55 -16.28 5.57 0.97
C ASN A 55 -15.62 4.21 1.18
N ILE A 56 -14.89 4.07 2.29
CA ILE A 56 -14.25 2.81 2.69
C ILE A 56 -15.13 2.13 3.75
N LYS A 57 -15.69 0.97 3.41
CA LYS A 57 -16.59 0.20 4.29
C LYS A 57 -15.95 -1.09 4.78
N ALA A 58 -15.10 -1.69 3.96
CA ALA A 58 -14.41 -2.92 4.29
C ALA A 58 -13.36 -2.67 5.37
N GLU A 59 -13.26 -3.63 6.29
CA GLU A 59 -12.27 -3.60 7.36
C GLU A 59 -11.03 -4.44 6.99
N GLY A 60 -9.93 -4.17 7.70
CA GLY A 60 -8.68 -4.90 7.51
C GLY A 60 -8.17 -4.79 6.07
N ILE A 61 -7.56 -5.85 5.57
CA ILE A 61 -6.90 -5.82 4.26
C ILE A 61 -7.86 -5.49 3.12
N SER A 62 -9.13 -5.87 3.23
CA SER A 62 -10.14 -5.62 2.20
C SER A 62 -10.42 -4.14 1.97
N ALA A 63 -10.05 -3.25 2.90
CA ALA A 63 -10.12 -1.79 2.72
C ALA A 63 -9.36 -1.30 1.48
N ILE A 64 -8.33 -2.04 1.02
CA ILE A 64 -7.58 -1.69 -0.19
C ILE A 64 -8.42 -1.80 -1.47
N ASN A 65 -9.38 -2.74 -1.50
CA ASN A 65 -10.28 -2.93 -2.63
C ASN A 65 -11.27 -1.78 -2.72
N ASP A 66 -11.83 -1.38 -1.58
CA ASP A 66 -12.69 -0.19 -1.49
C ASP A 66 -11.93 1.08 -1.89
N LEU A 67 -10.67 1.21 -1.45
CA LEU A 67 -9.84 2.35 -1.85
C LEU A 67 -9.63 2.39 -3.36
N GLN A 68 -9.28 1.25 -3.99
CA GLN A 68 -9.12 1.17 -5.44
C GLN A 68 -10.42 1.54 -6.16
N GLN A 69 -11.55 1.02 -5.72
CA GLN A 69 -12.85 1.30 -6.33
C GLN A 69 -13.23 2.78 -6.18
N ALA A 70 -13.11 3.34 -4.97
CA ALA A 70 -13.43 4.73 -4.69
C ALA A 70 -12.50 5.69 -5.45
N TYR A 71 -11.20 5.35 -5.54
CA TYR A 71 -10.23 6.09 -6.35
C TYR A 71 -10.65 6.13 -7.81
N ARG A 72 -11.01 4.98 -8.41
CA ARG A 72 -11.46 4.92 -9.81
C ARG A 72 -12.73 5.74 -10.07
N GLN A 73 -13.65 5.77 -9.11
CA GLN A 73 -14.90 6.53 -9.22
C GLN A 73 -14.67 8.05 -9.13
N GLN A 74 -13.65 8.48 -8.40
CA GLN A 74 -13.38 9.89 -8.10
C GLN A 74 -11.98 10.33 -8.55
N GLU A 75 -11.42 9.70 -9.59
CA GLU A 75 -10.00 9.81 -9.94
C GLU A 75 -9.56 11.26 -10.13
N THR A 76 -10.31 12.03 -10.91
CA THR A 76 -10.02 13.46 -11.14
C THR A 76 -10.03 14.26 -9.84
N ALA A 77 -11.05 14.07 -8.98
CA ALA A 77 -11.15 14.80 -7.71
C ALA A 77 -10.00 14.44 -6.75
N VAL A 78 -9.62 13.15 -6.70
CA VAL A 78 -8.48 12.70 -5.90
C VAL A 78 -7.17 13.32 -6.42
N LEU A 79 -6.94 13.30 -7.73
CA LEU A 79 -5.74 13.87 -8.34
C LEU A 79 -5.64 15.39 -8.11
N ASP A 80 -6.75 16.11 -8.25
CA ASP A 80 -6.82 17.54 -7.98
C ASP A 80 -6.53 17.85 -6.50
N ALA A 81 -7.10 17.07 -5.58
CA ALA A 81 -6.81 17.20 -4.15
C ALA A 81 -5.33 16.93 -3.84
N MET A 82 -4.73 15.89 -4.43
CA MET A 82 -3.31 15.60 -4.27
C MET A 82 -2.44 16.74 -4.80
N ALA A 83 -2.73 17.28 -5.97
CA ALA A 83 -2.01 18.41 -6.54
C ALA A 83 -2.10 19.65 -5.63
N GLN A 84 -3.30 20.00 -5.15
CA GLN A 84 -3.50 21.10 -4.21
C GLN A 84 -2.72 20.91 -2.90
N ILE A 85 -2.68 19.68 -2.37
CA ILE A 85 -1.91 19.38 -1.15
C ILE A 85 -0.41 19.59 -1.38
N LEU A 86 0.11 19.15 -2.53
CA LEU A 86 1.54 19.27 -2.84
C LEU A 86 1.98 20.72 -3.07
N GLU A 87 1.10 21.55 -3.62
CA GLU A 87 1.36 22.98 -3.81
C GLU A 87 1.25 23.79 -2.51
N ASP A 88 0.42 23.33 -1.57
CA ASP A 88 0.17 24.00 -0.30
C ASP A 88 1.33 23.81 0.70
N LYS A 89 2.23 24.79 0.72
CA LYS A 89 3.43 24.78 1.59
C LYS A 89 3.13 24.99 3.08
N ARG A 90 1.90 25.38 3.44
CA ARG A 90 1.55 25.82 4.80
C ARG A 90 0.38 25.05 5.40
N ALA A 91 -0.21 24.09 4.70
CA ALA A 91 -1.21 23.21 5.27
C ALA A 91 -0.59 22.25 6.30
N TRP A 92 -1.23 22.17 7.46
CA TRP A 92 -0.88 21.27 8.54
C TRP A 92 -2.09 20.44 8.94
N MET A 93 -1.84 19.20 9.36
CA MET A 93 -2.83 18.35 9.98
C MET A 93 -2.40 18.06 11.42
N LYS A 94 -3.37 18.04 12.35
CA LYS A 94 -3.13 17.59 13.73
C LYS A 94 -3.19 16.06 13.74
N THR A 95 -2.14 15.44 14.23
CA THR A 95 -2.04 14.01 14.53
C THR A 95 -1.88 13.83 16.04
N PRO A 96 -2.04 12.60 16.57
CA PRO A 96 -1.77 12.33 17.99
C PRO A 96 -0.35 12.71 18.43
N GLU A 97 0.61 12.69 17.50
CA GLU A 97 2.03 12.99 17.73
C GLU A 97 2.38 14.48 17.59
N GLY A 98 1.46 15.31 17.08
CA GLY A 98 1.67 16.75 16.93
C GLY A 98 1.07 17.34 15.66
N LYS A 99 1.72 18.35 15.09
CA LYS A 99 1.32 18.95 13.81
C LYS A 99 2.31 18.53 12.73
N ILE A 100 1.80 17.96 11.65
CA ILE A 100 2.61 17.52 10.51
C ILE A 100 2.13 18.26 9.26
N LEU A 101 3.07 18.61 8.39
CA LEU A 101 2.77 19.20 7.09
C LEU A 101 1.93 18.22 6.26
N LEU A 102 0.83 18.72 5.69
CA LEU A 102 -0.11 17.89 4.95
C LEU A 102 0.54 17.26 3.71
N LYS A 103 1.42 18.00 3.02
CA LYS A 103 2.20 17.46 1.89
C LYS A 103 3.14 16.32 2.29
N GLU A 104 3.75 16.37 3.47
CA GLU A 104 4.63 15.31 3.97
C GLU A 104 3.81 14.08 4.35
N LEU A 105 2.60 14.31 4.87
CA LEU A 105 1.65 13.22 5.07
C LEU A 105 1.28 12.57 3.73
N LEU A 106 0.92 13.33 2.71
CA LEU A 106 0.60 12.76 1.40
C LEU A 106 1.77 11.99 0.78
N ILE A 107 2.96 12.61 0.73
CA ILE A 107 4.14 12.01 0.07
C ILE A 107 4.49 10.65 0.69
N ARG A 108 4.59 10.57 2.01
CA ARG A 108 4.91 9.31 2.71
C ARG A 108 3.89 8.19 2.44
N ARG A 109 2.62 8.54 2.21
CA ARG A 109 1.56 7.57 1.85
C ARG A 109 1.75 7.06 0.44
N LEU A 110 2.00 7.97 -0.51
CA LEU A 110 2.29 7.60 -1.90
C LEU A 110 3.55 6.72 -1.99
N GLU A 111 4.59 7.05 -1.23
CA GLU A 111 5.81 6.25 -1.10
C GLU A 111 5.52 4.87 -0.48
N TYR A 112 4.72 4.81 0.57
CA TYR A 112 4.30 3.56 1.19
C TYR A 112 3.62 2.63 0.19
N PHE A 113 2.64 3.12 -0.58
CA PHE A 113 1.95 2.28 -1.57
C PHE A 113 2.88 1.85 -2.71
N ASN A 114 3.79 2.72 -3.14
CA ASN A 114 4.82 2.38 -4.12
C ASN A 114 5.74 1.26 -3.63
N GLU A 115 6.25 1.38 -2.40
CA GLU A 115 7.14 0.36 -1.82
C GLU A 115 6.40 -0.93 -1.50
N THR A 116 5.13 -0.85 -1.09
CA THR A 116 4.27 -2.02 -0.87
C THR A 116 4.07 -2.80 -2.16
N ALA A 117 3.72 -2.13 -3.26
CA ALA A 117 3.58 -2.75 -4.58
C ALA A 117 4.88 -3.45 -4.99
N ARG A 118 6.03 -2.76 -4.84
CA ARG A 118 7.35 -3.33 -5.12
C ARG A 118 7.67 -4.56 -4.26
N SER A 119 7.50 -4.46 -2.95
CA SER A 119 7.78 -5.53 -2.00
C SER A 119 6.93 -6.77 -2.30
N MET A 120 5.64 -6.59 -2.57
CA MET A 120 4.75 -7.69 -2.92
C MET A 120 5.13 -8.35 -4.26
N MET A 121 5.57 -7.58 -5.26
CA MET A 121 6.10 -8.16 -6.50
C MET A 121 7.33 -9.04 -6.23
N VAL A 122 8.26 -8.58 -5.39
CA VAL A 122 9.44 -9.36 -5.01
C VAL A 122 9.04 -10.66 -4.29
N MET A 123 8.15 -10.58 -3.30
CA MET A 123 7.64 -11.76 -2.58
C MET A 123 7.00 -12.79 -3.52
N THR A 124 6.20 -12.31 -4.47
CA THR A 124 5.50 -13.15 -5.44
C THR A 124 6.48 -13.82 -6.40
N ASN A 125 7.49 -13.08 -6.87
CA ASN A 125 8.54 -13.60 -7.74
C ASN A 125 9.39 -14.66 -7.02
N GLN A 126 9.78 -14.43 -5.77
CA GLN A 126 10.53 -15.41 -4.96
C GLN A 126 9.75 -16.71 -4.77
N THR A 127 8.44 -16.59 -4.50
CA THR A 127 7.54 -17.75 -4.40
C THR A 127 7.47 -18.53 -5.71
N THR A 128 7.34 -17.82 -6.84
CA THR A 128 7.28 -18.41 -8.19
C THR A 128 8.58 -19.13 -8.56
N LEU A 129 9.72 -18.56 -8.18
CA LEU A 129 11.04 -19.12 -8.46
C LEU A 129 11.41 -20.32 -7.58
N LYS A 130 10.51 -20.76 -6.68
CA LYS A 130 10.80 -21.78 -5.65
C LYS A 130 12.11 -21.50 -4.90
N SER A 131 12.45 -20.21 -4.75
CA SER A 131 13.64 -19.82 -4.00
C SER A 131 13.50 -20.39 -2.58
N PRO A 132 14.60 -20.86 -1.95
CA PRO A 132 14.52 -21.51 -0.65
C PRO A 132 13.76 -20.61 0.31
N ILE A 133 12.62 -21.10 0.81
CA ILE A 133 11.88 -20.45 1.87
C ILE A 133 12.88 -20.26 3.00
N GLN A 134 13.24 -19.03 3.34
CA GLN A 134 14.19 -18.73 4.42
C GLN A 134 13.65 -19.13 5.82
N HIS A 135 12.59 -19.93 5.85
CA HIS A 135 11.96 -20.56 7.01
C HIS A 135 11.80 -22.08 6.81
N ILE A 136 12.87 -22.79 6.47
CA ILE A 136 12.94 -24.20 6.90
C ILE A 136 13.23 -24.16 8.40
N HIS A 137 12.18 -24.04 9.22
CA HIS A 137 12.29 -24.27 10.65
C HIS A 137 12.65 -25.76 10.89
N PRO A 138 13.45 -26.07 11.92
CA PRO A 138 13.94 -27.45 12.21
C PRO A 138 12.85 -28.46 12.62
N HIS A 139 11.58 -28.16 12.39
CA HIS A 139 10.43 -29.04 12.62
C HIS A 139 9.63 -29.35 11.35
N HIS A 140 10.08 -28.89 10.16
CA HIS A 140 9.55 -29.40 8.91
C HIS A 140 10.04 -30.84 8.72
N ARG A 141 9.13 -31.81 8.89
CA ARG A 141 9.38 -33.24 8.67
C ARG A 141 10.07 -33.46 7.32
N ASP A 142 11.15 -34.23 7.34
CA ASP A 142 12.10 -34.55 6.25
C ASP A 142 11.51 -35.19 4.98
N GLU A 143 10.18 -35.31 4.89
CA GLU A 143 9.52 -36.07 3.82
C GLU A 143 9.41 -35.29 2.49
N ASN A 144 9.76 -33.99 2.49
CA ASN A 144 9.68 -33.13 1.29
C ASN A 144 11.01 -32.46 0.90
N ILE A 145 12.15 -33.10 1.19
CA ILE A 145 13.45 -32.62 0.70
C ILE A 145 13.71 -33.21 -0.70
N HIS A 146 13.85 -32.34 -1.69
CA HIS A 146 14.20 -32.72 -3.07
C HIS A 146 15.53 -33.50 -3.08
N PRO A 147 15.65 -34.62 -3.82
CA PRO A 147 16.81 -35.53 -3.79
C PRO A 147 18.15 -34.95 -4.28
N ARG A 148 18.20 -33.65 -4.59
CA ARG A 148 19.44 -32.93 -4.95
C ARG A 148 20.06 -32.16 -3.79
N LEU A 149 19.43 -32.18 -2.62
CA LEU A 149 19.92 -31.56 -1.39
C LEU A 149 20.25 -32.61 -0.31
N LYS A 150 20.44 -33.87 -0.71
CA LYS A 150 21.06 -34.92 0.11
C LYS A 150 22.53 -35.06 -0.24
#